data_AF-A0AA88YRA0-F1
#
_entry.id   AF-A0AA88YRA0-F1
#
_cell.length_a   1.000
_cell.length_b   1.000
_cell.length_c   1.000
_cell.angle_alpha   90.00
_cell.angle_beta   90.00
_cell.angle_gamma   90.00
#
_symmetry.space_group_name_H-M   'P 1'
#
loop_
_entity.id
_entity.type
_entity.pdbx_description
1 polymer ?
#
loop_
_entity_poly.entity_id
_entity_poly.type
_entity_poly.pdbx_seq_one_letter_code
_entity_poly.pdbx_strand_id
1 'polypeptide(L)'
;ESFAYPTLLDIAGLEDEDSLVLQEMLRIVLFGRIHEGESLQTLHRFISENVHNVNVIREQYSTVAEEHRVDRIIFVASAHADTNIPTKLINVVRSAANSSEMVIPRYGVHTHCDHVDVEDEEFLRKEKDFKAHLGLPDNRYLRCRNYCDDIDRVYGTNRLDETIPEIDIPVIKFMTQVYSFNSSYLRTSQMQIIC
;
A
#
# COMPACT_ATOMS: atom_id res chain seq x y z
N GLU A 1 11.51 -17.49 -20.68
CA GLU A 1 10.49 -16.45 -20.42
C GLU A 1 11.09 -15.44 -19.46
N SER A 2 11.00 -14.14 -19.76
CA SER A 2 11.47 -13.09 -18.84
C SER A 2 10.45 -12.98 -17.71
N PHE A 3 10.87 -13.30 -16.48
CA PHE A 3 10.08 -12.98 -15.30
C PHE A 3 10.08 -11.46 -15.15
N ALA A 4 8.98 -10.81 -15.51
CA ALA A 4 8.76 -9.42 -15.16
C ALA A 4 8.45 -9.37 -13.66
N TYR A 5 9.45 -8.98 -12.86
CA TYR A 5 9.21 -8.69 -11.46
C TYR A 5 8.25 -7.50 -11.34
N PRO A 6 7.36 -7.50 -10.33
CA PRO A 6 6.51 -6.36 -10.07
C PRO A 6 7.36 -5.13 -9.74
N THR A 7 6.92 -3.97 -10.20
CA THR A 7 7.49 -2.71 -9.73
C THR A 7 6.87 -2.38 -8.39
N LEU A 8 7.67 -2.34 -7.32
CA LEU A 8 7.24 -1.83 -6.02
C LEU A 8 7.43 -0.31 -6.02
N LEU A 9 6.34 0.41 -5.81
CA LEU A 9 6.36 1.84 -5.50
C LEU A 9 6.08 1.96 -4.02
N ASP A 10 6.94 2.67 -3.29
CA ASP A 10 6.73 2.99 -1.88
C ASP A 10 6.34 4.47 -1.78
N ILE A 11 5.20 4.73 -1.13
CA ILE A 11 4.76 6.09 -0.80
C ILE A 11 4.74 6.15 0.72
N ALA A 12 5.76 6.82 1.26
CA ALA A 12 5.90 7.12 2.67
C ALA A 12 5.71 8.62 2.93
N GLY A 13 5.37 8.97 4.17
CA GLY A 13 5.27 10.36 4.61
C GLY A 13 3.97 11.05 4.24
N LEU A 14 2.92 10.30 3.92
CA LEU A 14 1.57 10.83 3.84
C LEU A 14 1.01 11.02 5.25
N GLU A 15 0.44 12.17 5.52
CA GLU A 15 -0.21 12.44 6.81
C GLU A 15 -1.58 11.75 6.88
N ASP A 16 -2.06 11.50 8.11
CA ASP A 16 -3.42 11.02 8.34
C ASP A 16 -4.44 12.15 8.13
N GLU A 17 -4.66 12.49 6.87
CA GLU A 17 -5.54 13.56 6.44
C GLU A 17 -6.52 13.12 5.35
N ASP A 18 -7.55 13.95 5.16
CA ASP A 18 -8.54 13.82 4.09
C ASP A 18 -8.64 15.17 3.36
N SER A 19 -7.55 15.54 2.69
CA SER A 19 -7.46 16.77 1.92
C SER A 19 -7.81 16.52 0.45
N LEU A 20 -8.42 17.51 -0.21
CA LEU A 20 -8.65 17.45 -1.66
C LEU A 20 -7.34 17.30 -2.44
N VAL A 21 -6.24 17.84 -1.91
CA VAL A 21 -4.89 17.68 -2.49
C VAL A 21 -4.50 16.22 -2.50
N LEU A 22 -4.59 15.53 -1.36
CA LEU A 22 -4.27 14.12 -1.23
C LEU A 22 -5.18 13.24 -2.09
N GLN A 23 -6.49 13.54 -2.13
CA GLN A 23 -7.46 12.82 -2.95
C GLN A 23 -7.10 12.87 -4.45
N GLU A 24 -6.83 14.07 -4.98
CA GLU A 24 -6.49 14.23 -6.41
C GLU A 24 -5.09 13.68 -6.71
N MET A 25 -4.13 13.81 -5.79
CA MET A 25 -2.80 13.23 -5.94
C MET A 25 -2.89 11.70 -6.06
N LEU A 26 -3.59 11.04 -5.14
CA LEU A 26 -3.78 9.59 -5.18
C LEU A 26 -4.56 9.16 -6.42
N ARG A 27 -5.54 9.94 -6.89
CA ARG A 27 -6.23 9.67 -8.16
C ARG A 27 -5.27 9.71 -9.35
N ILE A 28 -4.33 10.64 -9.40
CA ILE A 28 -3.38 10.73 -10.53
C ILE A 28 -2.36 9.59 -10.44
N VAL A 29 -1.80 9.36 -9.26
CA VAL A 29 -0.78 8.33 -9.01
C VAL A 29 -1.32 6.93 -9.28
N LEU A 30 -2.46 6.57 -8.67
CA LEU A 30 -3.01 5.21 -8.79
C LEU A 30 -3.42 4.88 -10.23
N PHE A 31 -3.81 5.87 -11.03
CA PHE A 31 -4.19 5.70 -12.42
C PHE A 31 -3.01 5.79 -13.39
N GLY A 32 -1.78 5.99 -12.91
CA GLY A 32 -0.60 6.08 -13.77
C GLY A 32 -0.64 7.32 -14.68
N ARG A 33 -1.25 8.41 -14.22
CA ARG A 33 -1.42 9.64 -15.02
C ARG A 33 -0.37 10.69 -14.68
N ILE A 34 0.79 10.30 -14.18
CA ILE A 34 1.91 11.21 -13.88
C ILE A 34 2.71 11.40 -15.17
N HIS A 35 3.14 12.63 -15.48
CA HIS A 35 3.99 12.85 -16.65
C HIS A 35 5.37 12.20 -16.49
N GLU A 36 5.96 11.72 -17.58
CA GLU A 36 7.32 11.17 -17.55
C GLU A 36 8.31 12.20 -16.99
N GLY A 37 9.08 11.79 -15.97
CA GLY A 37 10.06 12.65 -15.28
C GLY A 37 9.46 13.62 -14.23
N GLU A 38 8.14 13.65 -14.06
CA GLU A 38 7.50 14.46 -13.02
C GLU A 38 7.65 13.79 -11.64
N SER A 39 8.05 14.57 -10.64
CA SER A 39 8.15 14.10 -9.25
C SER A 39 6.85 14.30 -8.48
N LEU A 40 6.61 13.44 -7.47
CA LEU A 40 5.46 13.59 -6.56
C LEU A 40 5.42 14.95 -5.87
N GLN A 41 6.58 15.56 -5.59
CA GLN A 41 6.66 16.92 -5.03
C GLN A 41 6.15 17.99 -6.00
N THR A 42 6.46 17.85 -7.29
CA THR A 42 6.00 18.77 -8.33
C THR A 42 4.50 18.64 -8.53
N LEU A 43 4.01 17.40 -8.58
CA LEU A 43 2.59 17.08 -8.62
C LEU A 43 1.86 17.68 -7.41
N HIS A 44 2.35 17.43 -6.19
CA HIS A 44 1.78 17.96 -4.96
C HIS A 44 1.68 19.49 -4.98
N ARG A 45 2.75 20.18 -5.40
CA ARG A 45 2.76 21.65 -5.51
C ARG A 45 1.72 22.13 -6.52
N PHE A 46 1.68 21.55 -7.72
CA PHE A 46 0.72 21.93 -8.75
C PHE A 46 -0.73 21.75 -8.28
N ILE A 47 -1.04 20.62 -7.66
CA ILE A 47 -2.37 20.36 -7.10
C ILE A 47 -2.68 21.37 -6.00
N SER A 48 -1.73 21.62 -5.10
CA SER A 48 -1.91 22.57 -3.99
C SER A 48 -2.22 23.99 -4.48
N GLU A 49 -1.53 24.47 -5.52
CA GLU A 49 -1.74 25.79 -6.13
C GLU A 49 -3.09 25.90 -6.86
N ASN A 50 -3.63 24.78 -7.34
CA ASN A 50 -4.85 24.73 -8.15
C ASN A 50 -6.04 24.06 -7.43
N VAL A 51 -5.93 23.76 -6.14
CA VAL A 51 -6.95 22.98 -5.39
C VAL A 51 -8.33 23.64 -5.38
N HIS A 52 -8.38 24.98 -5.49
CA HIS A 52 -9.62 25.75 -5.59
C HIS A 52 -10.37 25.52 -6.91
N ASN A 53 -9.70 24.97 -7.93
CA ASN A 53 -10.28 24.65 -9.23
C ASN A 53 -9.84 23.26 -9.69
N VAL A 54 -10.47 22.23 -9.12
CA VAL A 54 -10.21 20.82 -9.41
C VAL A 54 -10.35 20.47 -10.90
N ASN A 55 -11.17 21.22 -11.66
CA ASN A 55 -11.33 20.96 -13.10
C ASN A 55 -10.02 21.20 -13.87
N VAL A 56 -9.23 22.22 -13.51
CA VAL A 56 -7.91 22.46 -14.14
C VAL A 56 -6.97 21.29 -13.91
N ILE A 57 -6.97 20.74 -12.69
CA ILE A 57 -6.16 19.57 -12.35
C ILE A 57 -6.61 18.36 -13.17
N ARG A 58 -7.92 18.12 -13.25
CA ARG A 58 -8.47 16.99 -14.01
C ARG A 58 -8.21 17.11 -15.49
N GLU A 59 -8.39 18.28 -16.08
CA GLU A 59 -8.12 18.54 -17.50
C GLU A 59 -6.65 18.28 -17.83
N GLN A 60 -5.71 18.82 -17.03
CA GLN A 60 -4.27 18.64 -17.21
C GLN A 60 -3.88 17.15 -17.27
N TYR A 61 -4.38 16.35 -16.33
CA TYR A 61 -3.99 14.94 -16.21
C TYR A 61 -4.94 13.97 -16.94
N SER A 62 -6.04 14.44 -17.55
CA SER A 62 -7.01 13.57 -18.25
C SER A 62 -6.49 12.98 -19.55
N THR A 63 -5.54 13.65 -20.20
CA THR A 63 -4.99 13.25 -21.51
C THR A 63 -3.67 12.49 -21.40
N VAL A 64 -3.12 12.38 -20.19
CA VAL A 64 -1.89 11.63 -19.92
C VAL A 64 -2.16 10.14 -20.12
N ALA A 65 -1.26 9.47 -20.83
CA ALA A 65 -1.33 8.03 -21.00
C ALA A 65 -1.28 7.35 -19.63
N GLU A 66 -2.13 6.35 -19.41
CA GLU A 66 -2.14 5.55 -18.17
C GLU A 66 -0.95 4.56 -18.14
N GLU A 67 0.25 5.12 -18.19
CA GLU A 67 1.49 4.38 -18.05
C GLU A 67 1.74 4.13 -16.57
N HIS A 68 2.26 2.96 -16.19
CA HIS A 68 2.58 2.70 -14.78
C HIS A 68 1.37 2.77 -13.82
N ARG A 69 0.19 2.39 -14.31
CA ARG A 69 -1.00 2.28 -13.47
C ARG A 69 -0.79 1.28 -12.34
N VAL A 70 -1.26 1.62 -11.15
CA VAL A 70 -1.19 0.74 -9.98
C VAL A 70 -2.23 -0.38 -10.13
N ASP A 71 -1.75 -1.62 -10.08
CA ASP A 71 -2.61 -2.80 -10.17
C ASP A 71 -3.03 -3.31 -8.79
N ARG A 72 -2.23 -3.07 -7.75
CA ARG A 72 -2.43 -3.59 -6.40
C ARG A 72 -1.94 -2.58 -5.37
N ILE A 73 -2.67 -2.45 -4.25
CA ILE A 73 -2.26 -1.62 -3.11
C ILE A 73 -2.04 -2.51 -1.89
N ILE A 74 -0.91 -2.36 -1.23
CA ILE A 74 -0.61 -2.96 0.06
C ILE A 74 -0.47 -1.83 1.08
N PHE A 75 -1.36 -1.80 2.07
CA PHE A 75 -1.27 -0.85 3.17
C PHE A 75 -0.53 -1.51 4.33
N VAL A 76 0.56 -0.89 4.77
CA VAL A 76 1.42 -1.41 5.85
C VAL A 76 1.24 -0.51 7.06
N ALA A 77 0.91 -1.09 8.21
CA ALA A 77 0.78 -0.35 9.46
C ALA A 77 1.49 -1.10 10.60
N SER A 78 1.92 -0.38 11.63
CA SER A 78 2.50 -0.99 12.82
C SER A 78 1.42 -1.52 13.76
N ALA A 79 1.61 -2.75 14.25
CA ALA A 79 0.74 -3.35 15.27
C ALA A 79 0.94 -2.71 16.65
N HIS A 80 2.07 -2.06 16.94
CA HIS A 80 2.37 -1.46 18.24
C HIS A 80 1.23 -0.59 18.78
N ALA A 81 0.92 -0.71 20.07
CA ALA A 81 -0.18 0.00 20.73
C ALA A 81 -0.07 1.53 20.57
N ASP A 82 1.15 2.08 20.64
CA ASP A 82 1.40 3.53 20.54
C ASP A 82 1.24 4.10 19.11
N THR A 83 1.03 3.24 18.11
CA THR A 83 0.82 3.68 16.72
C THR A 83 -0.67 3.69 16.39
N ASN A 84 -1.21 4.85 16.11
CA ASN A 84 -2.58 4.98 15.61
C ASN A 84 -2.68 4.50 14.15
N ILE A 85 -3.81 3.88 13.81
CA ILE A 85 -4.13 3.57 12.41
C ILE A 85 -4.50 4.88 11.71
N PRO A 86 -3.89 5.21 10.56
CA PRO A 86 -4.21 6.43 9.81
C PRO A 86 -5.53 6.27 9.05
N THR A 87 -6.64 6.32 9.78
CA THR A 87 -7.97 5.99 9.26
C THR A 87 -8.45 6.93 8.15
N LYS A 88 -8.09 8.23 8.19
CA LYS A 88 -8.47 9.20 7.16
C LYS A 88 -7.74 8.88 5.87
N LEU A 89 -6.42 8.69 5.95
CA LEU A 89 -5.61 8.29 4.80
C LEU A 89 -6.12 6.98 4.18
N ILE A 90 -6.41 5.97 5.01
CA ILE A 90 -6.97 4.68 4.53
C ILE A 90 -8.27 4.90 3.77
N ASN A 91 -9.17 5.75 4.28
CA ASN A 91 -10.44 6.03 3.63
C ASN A 91 -10.27 6.75 2.29
N VAL A 92 -9.30 7.67 2.20
CA VAL A 92 -8.95 8.35 0.94
C VAL A 92 -8.40 7.35 -0.08
N VAL A 93 -7.41 6.54 0.31
CA VAL A 93 -6.83 5.49 -0.54
C VAL A 93 -7.90 4.53 -1.00
N ARG A 94 -8.79 4.09 -0.11
CA ARG A 94 -9.92 3.22 -0.45
C ARG A 94 -10.85 3.86 -1.45
N SER A 95 -11.15 5.15 -1.31
CA SER A 95 -12.06 5.87 -2.22
C SER A 95 -11.42 6.03 -3.59
N ALA A 96 -10.16 6.44 -3.66
CA ALA A 96 -9.40 6.54 -4.91
C ALA A 96 -9.26 5.18 -5.62
N ALA A 97 -9.06 4.11 -4.85
CA ALA A 97 -8.98 2.74 -5.36
C ALA A 97 -10.34 2.12 -5.77
N ASN A 98 -11.48 2.73 -5.42
CA ASN A 98 -12.83 2.30 -5.80
C ASN A 98 -13.52 3.39 -6.62
N SER A 99 -12.87 3.85 -7.70
CA SER A 99 -13.50 4.80 -8.60
C SER A 99 -14.47 4.12 -9.56
N SER A 100 -15.31 4.90 -10.24
CA SER A 100 -16.18 4.42 -11.33
C SER A 100 -15.39 3.79 -12.50
N GLU A 101 -14.12 4.18 -12.67
CA GLU A 101 -13.28 3.72 -13.77
C GLU A 101 -12.64 2.35 -13.47
N MET A 102 -12.35 2.05 -12.20
CA MET A 102 -11.64 0.84 -11.80
C MET A 102 -11.71 0.56 -10.30
N VAL A 103 -11.70 -0.73 -9.96
CA VAL A 103 -11.48 -1.23 -8.60
C VAL A 103 -10.08 -1.84 -8.48
N ILE A 104 -9.19 -1.18 -7.72
CA ILE A 104 -7.85 -1.69 -7.42
C ILE A 104 -7.91 -2.59 -6.18
N PRO A 105 -7.49 -3.87 -6.26
CA PRO A 105 -7.38 -4.74 -5.11
C PRO A 105 -6.47 -4.16 -4.03
N ARG A 106 -6.96 -4.16 -2.79
CA ARG A 106 -6.24 -3.75 -1.59
C ARG A 106 -5.89 -4.94 -0.72
N TYR A 107 -4.76 -4.84 -0.05
CA TYR A 107 -4.25 -5.78 0.94
C TYR A 107 -3.75 -5.00 2.16
N GLY A 108 -3.76 -5.63 3.33
CA GLY A 108 -3.29 -5.03 4.58
C GLY A 108 -2.20 -5.86 5.23
N VAL A 109 -1.21 -5.20 5.80
CA VAL A 109 -0.14 -5.83 6.57
C VAL A 109 -0.01 -5.10 7.89
N HIS A 110 -0.14 -5.83 9.00
CA HIS A 110 0.35 -5.35 10.29
C HIS A 110 1.77 -5.87 10.52
N THR A 111 2.71 -4.95 10.75
CA THR A 111 4.09 -5.23 11.12
C THR A 111 4.26 -5.20 12.64
N HIS A 112 5.42 -5.59 13.17
CA HIS A 112 5.69 -5.61 14.62
C HIS A 112 4.76 -6.53 15.43
N CYS A 113 4.18 -7.57 14.80
CA CYS A 113 3.29 -8.50 15.52
C CYS A 113 4.01 -9.36 16.56
N ASP A 114 5.34 -9.35 16.58
CA ASP A 114 6.20 -9.97 17.60
C ASP A 114 6.29 -9.15 18.91
N HIS A 115 5.87 -7.89 18.90
CA HIS A 115 5.88 -7.00 20.07
C HIS A 115 4.50 -6.79 20.71
N VAL A 116 3.48 -7.49 20.23
CA VAL A 116 2.11 -7.40 20.75
C VAL A 116 1.58 -8.78 21.08
N ASP A 117 0.71 -8.85 22.08
CA ASP A 117 -0.10 -10.04 22.30
C ASP A 117 -1.24 -10.07 21.28
N VAL A 118 -1.26 -11.09 20.43
CA VAL A 118 -2.25 -11.22 19.36
C VAL A 118 -3.62 -11.71 19.84
N GLU A 119 -3.70 -12.14 21.10
CA GLU A 119 -4.95 -12.53 21.78
C GLU A 119 -5.54 -11.37 22.60
N ASP A 120 -4.78 -10.27 22.77
CA ASP A 120 -5.22 -9.10 23.51
C ASP A 120 -6.38 -8.37 22.82
N GLU A 121 -7.36 -7.93 23.63
CA GLU A 121 -8.58 -7.29 23.12
C GLU A 121 -8.31 -5.97 22.40
N GLU A 122 -7.29 -5.21 22.81
CA GLU A 122 -6.91 -3.96 22.16
C GLU A 122 -6.35 -4.21 20.77
N PHE A 123 -5.46 -5.20 20.64
CA PHE A 123 -4.93 -5.61 19.34
C PHE A 123 -6.05 -6.14 18.42
N LEU A 124 -6.94 -6.98 18.93
CA LEU A 124 -8.06 -7.52 18.14
C LEU A 124 -9.00 -6.42 17.66
N ARG A 125 -9.27 -5.40 18.50
CA ARG A 125 -10.03 -4.22 18.09
C ARG A 125 -9.31 -3.43 17.01
N LYS A 126 -8.01 -3.15 17.20
CA LYS A 126 -7.17 -2.43 16.23
C LYS A 126 -7.14 -3.15 14.87
N GLU A 127 -6.94 -4.46 14.87
CA GLU A 127 -7.00 -5.28 13.66
C GLU A 127 -8.35 -5.20 12.96
N LYS A 128 -9.44 -5.34 13.71
CA LYS A 128 -10.79 -5.25 13.16
C LYS A 128 -11.03 -3.90 12.52
N ASP A 129 -10.62 -2.81 13.18
CA ASP A 129 -10.77 -1.45 12.67
C ASP A 129 -9.92 -1.25 11.41
N PHE A 130 -8.67 -1.71 11.41
CA PHE A 130 -7.80 -1.65 10.23
C PHE A 130 -8.42 -2.33 9.00
N LYS A 131 -8.87 -3.58 9.18
CA LYS A 131 -9.51 -4.35 8.10
C LYS A 131 -10.80 -3.70 7.63
N ALA A 132 -11.61 -3.15 8.54
CA ALA A 132 -12.87 -2.48 8.21
C ALA A 132 -12.67 -1.20 7.40
N HIS A 133 -11.72 -0.35 7.78
CA HIS A 133 -11.41 0.89 7.05
C HIS A 133 -10.91 0.60 5.63
N LEU A 134 -9.99 -0.35 5.46
CA LEU A 134 -9.50 -0.78 4.15
C LEU A 134 -10.55 -1.55 3.31
N GLY A 135 -11.61 -2.04 3.96
CA GLY A 135 -12.64 -2.88 3.34
C GLY A 135 -12.07 -4.23 2.87
N LEU A 136 -11.21 -4.84 3.69
CA LEU A 136 -10.54 -6.09 3.34
C LEU A 136 -11.41 -7.32 3.64
N PRO A 137 -11.47 -8.30 2.73
CA PRO A 137 -11.88 -9.65 3.08
C PRO A 137 -10.80 -10.33 3.94
N ASP A 138 -11.17 -11.40 4.64
CA ASP A 138 -10.26 -12.10 5.58
C ASP A 138 -8.99 -12.65 4.94
N ASN A 139 -9.02 -12.95 3.63
CA ASN A 139 -7.90 -13.54 2.90
C ASN A 139 -6.95 -12.52 2.25
N ARG A 140 -7.02 -11.22 2.58
CA ARG A 140 -6.12 -10.18 2.03
C ARG A 140 -5.37 -9.42 3.12
N TYR A 141 -5.13 -10.10 4.23
CA TYR A 141 -4.51 -9.50 5.40
C TYR A 141 -3.41 -10.41 5.95
N LEU A 142 -2.29 -9.82 6.34
CA LEU A 142 -1.14 -10.50 6.93
C LEU A 142 -0.76 -9.85 8.26
N ARG A 143 -0.58 -10.69 9.28
CA ARG A 143 0.20 -10.34 10.49
C ARG A 143 1.65 -10.71 10.22
N CYS A 144 2.55 -9.76 10.33
CA CYS A 144 3.96 -9.91 9.99
C CYS A 144 4.83 -9.65 11.22
N ARG A 145 5.79 -10.53 11.46
CA ARG A 145 6.89 -10.28 12.40
C ARG A 145 7.97 -9.53 11.65
N ASN A 146 8.58 -8.54 12.29
CA ASN A 146 9.60 -7.76 11.61
C ASN A 146 10.87 -8.57 11.39
N TYR A 147 11.46 -8.39 10.21
CA TYR A 147 12.87 -8.69 10.01
C TYR A 147 13.66 -7.55 10.66
N CYS A 148 14.09 -7.72 11.91
CA CYS A 148 15.02 -6.81 12.60
C CYS A 148 16.29 -7.55 13.03
N ASP A 149 17.34 -6.81 13.39
CA ASP A 149 18.63 -7.38 13.80
C ASP A 149 18.53 -8.29 15.03
N ASP A 150 17.45 -8.16 15.82
CA ASP A 150 17.20 -9.04 16.95
C ASP A 150 16.79 -10.46 16.50
N ILE A 151 16.21 -10.62 15.32
CA ILE A 151 15.96 -11.93 14.71
C ILE A 151 17.30 -12.62 14.40
N ASP A 152 18.25 -11.91 13.79
CA ASP A 152 19.58 -12.46 13.46
C ASP A 152 20.31 -12.92 14.73
N ARG A 153 20.12 -12.22 15.86
CA ARG A 153 20.66 -12.63 17.16
C ARG A 153 19.99 -13.87 17.72
N VAL A 154 18.66 -14.01 17.59
CA VAL A 154 17.89 -15.16 18.07
C VAL A 154 18.27 -16.42 17.31
N TYR A 155 18.43 -16.34 15.99
CA TYR A 155 18.77 -17.48 15.15
C TYR A 155 20.28 -17.70 15.00
N GLY A 156 21.10 -16.71 15.39
CA GLY A 156 22.56 -16.78 15.31
C GLY A 156 23.11 -16.73 13.88
N THR A 157 22.29 -16.32 12.92
CA THR A 157 22.59 -16.32 11.49
C THR A 157 22.08 -15.03 10.84
N ASN A 158 22.69 -14.61 9.74
CA ASN A 158 22.25 -13.44 9.00
C ASN A 158 21.04 -13.85 8.16
N ARG A 159 19.91 -13.16 8.30
CA ARG A 159 18.69 -13.38 7.51
C ARG A 159 18.86 -13.34 5.99
N LEU A 160 19.92 -12.70 5.47
CA LEU A 160 20.20 -12.69 4.02
C LEU A 160 20.83 -14.01 3.55
N ASP A 161 21.37 -14.79 4.47
CA ASP A 161 22.11 -16.02 4.20
C ASP A 161 21.25 -17.28 4.47
N GLU A 162 20.16 -17.16 5.25
CA GLU A 162 19.29 -18.28 5.60
C GLU A 162 17.80 -17.95 5.58
N THR A 163 16.98 -18.91 5.15
CA THR A 163 15.52 -18.84 5.24
C THR A 163 15.05 -19.18 6.65
N ILE A 164 14.16 -18.35 7.21
CA ILE A 164 13.49 -18.55 8.49
C ILE A 164 12.02 -18.90 8.19
N PRO A 165 11.64 -20.19 8.12
CA PRO A 165 10.32 -20.60 7.62
C PRO A 165 9.13 -19.98 8.35
N GLU A 166 9.27 -19.74 9.66
CA GLU A 166 8.23 -19.15 10.50
C GLU A 166 7.88 -17.71 10.11
N ILE A 167 8.82 -16.99 9.50
CA ILE A 167 8.65 -15.61 9.02
C ILE A 167 8.42 -15.60 7.51
N ASP A 168 9.20 -16.37 6.77
CA ASP A 168 9.19 -16.38 5.30
C ASP A 168 7.91 -16.99 4.73
N ILE A 169 7.42 -18.11 5.28
CA ILE A 169 6.26 -18.81 4.71
C ILE A 169 4.99 -17.94 4.74
N PRO A 170 4.63 -17.26 5.85
CA PRO A 170 3.50 -16.33 5.85
C PRO A 170 3.62 -15.22 4.79
N VAL A 171 4.79 -14.61 4.65
CA VAL A 171 5.05 -13.56 3.65
C VAL A 171 4.92 -14.13 2.23
N ILE A 172 5.54 -15.27 1.94
CA ILE A 172 5.46 -15.94 0.63
C ILE A 172 4.02 -16.29 0.27
N LYS A 173 3.23 -16.82 1.22
CA LYS A 173 1.81 -17.13 1.01
C LYS A 173 1.00 -15.88 0.70
N PHE A 174 1.22 -14.80 1.46
CA PHE A 174 0.57 -13.51 1.22
C PHE A 174 0.95 -12.94 -0.15
N MET A 175 2.23 -12.91 -0.50
CA MET A 175 2.68 -12.43 -1.79
C MET A 175 2.14 -13.27 -2.95
N THR A 176 2.02 -14.59 -2.75
CA THR A 176 1.34 -15.48 -3.71
C THR A 176 -0.10 -15.03 -3.93
N GLN A 177 -0.84 -14.61 -2.91
CA GLN A 177 -2.20 -14.06 -3.04
C GLN A 177 -2.23 -12.69 -3.75
N VAL A 178 -1.20 -11.87 -3.56
CA VAL A 178 -1.04 -10.59 -4.27
C VAL A 178 -0.82 -10.83 -5.77
N TYR A 179 -0.02 -11.85 -6.12
CA TYR A 179 0.36 -12.17 -7.51
C TYR A 179 -0.64 -13.07 -8.26
N SER A 180 -1.39 -13.92 -7.57
CA SER A 180 -2.22 -14.96 -8.19
C SER A 180 -3.43 -14.46 -9.01
N PHE A 181 -3.60 -13.15 -9.18
CA PHE A 181 -4.73 -12.55 -9.89
C PHE A 181 -4.47 -12.12 -11.36
N ASN A 182 -3.36 -12.49 -12.00
CA ASN A 182 -3.07 -12.11 -13.40
C ASN A 182 -2.85 -13.32 -14.31
N SER A 183 -3.91 -13.80 -14.98
CA SER A 183 -3.80 -14.77 -16.08
C SER A 183 -4.03 -14.17 -17.48
N SER A 184 -4.23 -12.85 -17.62
CA SER A 184 -4.58 -12.27 -18.93
C SER A 184 -3.88 -10.98 -19.35
N TYR A 185 -3.05 -10.36 -18.51
CA TYR A 185 -2.29 -9.17 -18.92
C TYR A 185 -0.84 -9.24 -18.40
N LEU A 186 0.07 -9.69 -19.26
CA LEU A 186 1.52 -9.53 -19.12
C LEU A 186 1.90 -8.06 -19.44
N ARG A 187 1.30 -7.10 -18.72
CA ARG A 187 1.87 -5.76 -18.58
C ARG A 187 2.57 -5.72 -17.22
N THR A 188 3.76 -5.12 -17.19
CA THR A 188 4.56 -4.87 -15.99
C THR A 188 3.65 -4.41 -14.85
N SER A 189 3.36 -5.32 -13.91
CA SER A 189 2.39 -5.04 -12.86
C SER A 189 3.03 -4.13 -11.82
N GLN A 190 2.37 -3.01 -11.50
CA GLN A 190 2.86 -2.11 -10.47
C GLN A 190 2.10 -2.33 -9.17
N MET A 191 2.85 -2.43 -8.09
CA MET A 191 2.36 -2.64 -6.75
C MET A 191 2.75 -1.44 -5.91
N GLN A 192 1.76 -0.81 -5.31
CA GLN A 192 1.95 0.35 -4.45
C GLN A 192 1.92 -0.10 -2.99
N ILE A 193 2.99 0.18 -2.26
CA ILE A 193 3.08 0.08 -0.81
C ILE A 193 2.83 1.47 -0.24
N ILE A 194 1.94 1.56 0.75
CA ILE A 194 1.67 2.78 1.51
C ILE A 194 2.02 2.48 2.96
N CYS A 195 3.01 3.19 3.48
CA CYS A 195 3.56 3.03 4.83
C CYS A 195 3.24 4.24 5.72
#